data_AF-A0A442UQD2-F1
#
_entry.id   AF-A0A442UQD2-F1
#
_cell.length_a   1.000
_cell.length_b   1.000
_cell.length_c   1.000
_cell.angle_alpha   90.00
_cell.angle_beta   90.00
_cell.angle_gamma   90.00
#
_symmetry.space_group_name_H-M   'P 1'
#
loop_
_entity.id
_entity.type
_entity.pdbx_description
1 polymer ?
#
loop_
_entity_poly.entity_id
_entity_poly.type
_entity_poly.pdbx_seq_one_letter_code
_entity_poly.pdbx_strand_id
1 'polypeptide(L)'
;MEKLLAYLDEERGRRNELAAALGIFPSAISQWKKVPAERLGDISRFTGIPLEELRPDIFAKATPDSGELPADAPAAEQASGEAA
;
A
#
# COMPACT_ATOMS: atom_id res chain seq x y z
N MET A 1 -6.50 -2.78 -8.22
CA MET A 1 -7.45 -3.89 -7.87
C MET A 1 -6.91 -5.24 -8.29
N GLU A 2 -6.26 -5.38 -9.46
CA GLU A 2 -5.70 -6.66 -9.94
C GLU A 2 -4.73 -7.32 -8.96
N LYS A 3 -3.81 -6.54 -8.37
CA LYS A 3 -2.84 -7.04 -7.37
C LYS A 3 -3.49 -7.64 -6.13
N LEU A 4 -4.54 -6.98 -5.62
CA LEU A 4 -5.29 -7.51 -4.48
C LEU A 4 -5.94 -8.85 -4.82
N LEU A 5 -6.53 -8.97 -6.02
CA LEU A 5 -7.16 -10.22 -6.44
C LEU A 5 -6.14 -11.34 -6.61
N ALA A 6 -4.97 -11.06 -7.20
CA ALA A 6 -3.88 -12.02 -7.34
C ALA A 6 -3.40 -12.53 -5.98
N TYR A 7 -3.17 -11.63 -5.01
CA TYR A 7 -2.79 -12.01 -3.65
C TYR A 7 -3.84 -12.89 -2.96
N LEU A 8 -5.12 -12.63 -3.20
CA LEU A 8 -6.24 -13.41 -2.65
C LEU A 8 -6.42 -14.78 -3.33
N ASP A 9 -5.97 -14.94 -4.57
CA ASP A 9 -6.07 -16.17 -5.35
C ASP A 9 -4.88 -17.11 -5.12
N GLU A 10 -3.71 -16.55 -4.78
CA GLU A 10 -2.48 -17.28 -4.47
C GLU A 10 -2.68 -18.34 -3.38
N GLU A 11 -3.57 -18.07 -2.41
CA GLU A 11 -3.86 -19.00 -1.33
C GLU A 11 -5.33 -19.05 -0.95
N ARG A 12 -5.89 -20.26 -0.92
CA ARG A 12 -7.27 -20.50 -0.50
C ARG A 12 -7.43 -20.21 0.99
N GLY A 13 -8.02 -19.08 1.32
CA GLY A 13 -8.31 -18.68 2.70
C GLY A 13 -8.09 -17.19 2.95
N ARG A 14 -7.13 -16.59 2.25
CA ARG A 14 -6.76 -15.18 2.41
C ARG A 14 -7.93 -14.22 2.22
N ARG A 15 -8.89 -14.55 1.34
CA ARG A 15 -10.10 -13.75 1.17
C ARG A 15 -10.98 -13.72 2.42
N ASN A 16 -11.09 -14.85 3.12
CA ASN A 16 -11.84 -14.94 4.36
C ASN A 16 -11.09 -14.27 5.52
N GLU A 17 -9.77 -14.43 5.57
CA GLU A 17 -8.94 -13.80 6.59
C GLU A 17 -8.94 -12.27 6.46
N LEU A 18 -8.81 -11.75 5.24
CA LEU A 18 -8.92 -10.32 4.97
C LEU A 18 -10.32 -9.80 5.32
N ALA A 19 -11.37 -10.55 4.97
CA ALA A 19 -12.74 -10.18 5.31
C ALA A 19 -12.94 -10.13 6.83
N ALA A 20 -12.43 -11.12 7.56
CA ALA A 20 -12.47 -11.17 9.02
C ALA A 20 -11.69 -10.01 9.67
N ALA A 21 -10.49 -9.71 9.17
CA ALA A 21 -9.69 -8.59 9.65
C ALA A 21 -10.38 -7.24 9.45
N LEU A 22 -11.14 -7.09 8.36
CA LEU A 22 -11.90 -5.88 8.04
C LEU A 22 -13.31 -5.86 8.65
N GLY A 23 -13.72 -6.93 9.32
CA GLY A 23 -15.06 -7.07 9.91
C GLY A 23 -16.19 -7.07 8.87
N ILE A 24 -15.95 -7.59 7.67
CA ILE A 24 -16.92 -7.64 6.57
C ILE A 24 -17.10 -9.06 6.04
N PHE A 25 -18.13 -9.25 5.22
CA PHE A 25 -18.32 -10.51 4.52
C PHE A 25 -17.37 -10.63 3.32
N PRO A 26 -16.86 -11.84 3.01
CA PRO A 26 -16.01 -12.07 1.84
C PRO A 26 -16.73 -11.74 0.52
N SER A 27 -18.05 -11.89 0.47
CA SER A 27 -18.88 -11.47 -0.65
C SER A 27 -18.83 -9.96 -0.90
N ALA A 28 -18.64 -9.14 0.14
CA ALA A 28 -18.49 -7.68 0.00
C ALA A 28 -17.20 -7.34 -0.76
N ILE A 29 -16.11 -8.06 -0.49
CA ILE A 29 -14.83 -7.90 -1.20
C ILE A 29 -15.03 -8.23 -2.69
N SER A 30 -15.77 -9.29 -3.02
CA SER A 30 -16.08 -9.65 -4.41
C SER A 30 -16.97 -8.63 -5.12
N GLN A 31 -17.78 -7.87 -4.39
CA GLN A 31 -18.63 -6.82 -4.96
C GLN A 31 -17.90 -5.49 -5.19
N TRP A 32 -16.68 -5.33 -4.67
CA TRP A 32 -15.92 -4.11 -4.86
C TRP A 32 -15.45 -3.97 -6.30
N LYS A 33 -15.93 -2.92 -6.96
CA LYS A 33 -15.32 -2.46 -8.23
C LYS A 33 -13.93 -1.86 -8.01
N LYS A 34 -13.72 -1.27 -6.83
CA LYS A 34 -12.45 -0.68 -6.38
C LYS A 34 -12.37 -0.72 -4.87
N VAL A 35 -11.15 -0.79 -4.33
CA VAL A 35 -10.91 -0.77 -2.88
C VAL A 35 -11.37 0.58 -2.29
N PRO A 36 -12.28 0.60 -1.29
CA PRO A 36 -12.71 1.84 -0.65
C PRO A 36 -11.54 2.51 0.08
N ALA A 37 -11.47 3.84 -0.02
CA ALA A 37 -10.36 4.63 0.52
C ALA A 37 -10.23 4.46 2.04
N GLU A 38 -11.36 4.33 2.73
CA GLU A 38 -11.46 4.14 4.19
C GLU A 38 -10.78 2.85 4.67
N ARG A 39 -10.66 1.82 3.82
CA ARG A 39 -10.09 0.52 4.17
C ARG A 39 -8.72 0.28 3.52
N LEU A 40 -8.26 1.23 2.70
CA LEU A 40 -7.04 1.08 1.92
C LEU A 40 -5.81 0.91 2.82
N GLY A 41 -5.77 1.64 3.93
CA GLY A 41 -4.70 1.54 4.92
C GLY A 41 -4.66 0.18 5.62
N ASP A 42 -5.81 -0.32 6.08
CA ASP A 42 -5.90 -1.63 6.73
C ASP A 42 -5.55 -2.76 5.76
N ILE A 43 -6.05 -2.70 4.51
CA ILE A 43 -5.72 -3.67 3.47
C ILE A 43 -4.23 -3.63 3.15
N SER A 44 -3.63 -2.45 3.03
CA SER A 44 -2.20 -2.31 2.77
C SER A 44 -1.36 -2.91 3.89
N ARG A 45 -1.74 -2.66 5.16
CA ARG A 45 -1.06 -3.26 6.32
C ARG A 45 -1.22 -4.77 6.40
N PHE A 46 -2.40 -5.29 6.06
CA PHE A 46 -2.67 -6.72 6.12
C PHE A 46 -1.99 -7.49 4.99
N THR A 47 -2.07 -6.97 3.76
CA THR A 47 -1.57 -7.64 2.56
C THR A 47 -0.10 -7.32 2.27
N GLY A 48 0.44 -6.25 2.84
CA GLY A 48 1.75 -5.70 2.50
C GLY A 48 1.81 -4.99 1.14
N ILE A 49 0.69 -4.90 0.41
CA ILE A 49 0.62 -4.25 -0.90
C ILE A 49 0.56 -2.74 -0.71
N PRO A 50 1.38 -1.93 -1.40
CA PRO A 50 1.35 -0.48 -1.27
C PRO A 50 0.06 0.12 -1.82
N LEU A 51 -0.35 1.28 -1.29
CA LEU A 51 -1.65 1.90 -1.61
C LEU A 51 -1.78 2.27 -3.10
N GLU A 52 -0.66 2.60 -3.76
CA GLU A 52 -0.57 2.88 -5.19
C GLU A 52 -0.92 1.67 -6.07
N GLU A 53 -0.52 0.47 -5.67
CA GLU A 53 -0.84 -0.79 -6.36
C GLU A 53 -2.31 -1.20 -6.09
N LEU A 54 -2.83 -0.92 -4.88
CA LEU A 54 -4.22 -1.19 -4.52
C LEU A 54 -5.19 -0.26 -5.26
N ARG A 55 -4.89 1.04 -5.31
CA ARG A 55 -5.68 2.10 -5.94
C ARG A 55 -4.84 2.97 -6.90
N PRO A 56 -4.40 2.41 -8.04
CA PRO A 56 -3.64 3.18 -9.03
C PRO A 56 -4.47 4.35 -9.57
N ASP A 57 -5.79 4.26 -9.59
CA ASP A 57 -6.68 5.37 -9.99
C ASP A 57 -6.47 6.68 -9.19
N ILE A 58 -6.03 6.58 -7.93
CA ILE A 58 -5.73 7.74 -7.08
C ILE A 58 -4.27 8.20 -7.30
N PHE A 59 -3.34 7.25 -7.37
CA PHE A 59 -1.90 7.50 -7.33
C PHE A 59 -1.24 7.61 -8.72
N ALA A 60 -1.85 7.12 -9.79
CA ALA A 60 -1.34 7.23 -11.17
C ALA A 60 -1.32 8.67 -11.68
N LYS A 61 -2.04 9.59 -11.03
CA LYS A 61 -1.90 11.03 -11.29
C LYS A 61 -0.59 11.60 -10.71
N ALA A 62 0.09 10.85 -9.85
CA ALA A 62 1.34 11.22 -9.19
C ALA A 62 2.54 10.43 -9.72
N THR A 63 2.46 9.80 -10.89
CA THR A 63 3.66 9.41 -11.64
C THR A 63 4.05 10.58 -12.55
N PRO A 64 4.98 11.47 -12.14
CA PRO A 64 5.84 12.04 -13.17
C PRO A 64 6.54 10.86 -13.82
N ASP A 65 6.28 10.70 -15.11
CA ASP A 65 7.22 10.06 -16.03
C ASP A 65 8.56 10.79 -15.88
N SER A 66 9.42 10.28 -14.98
CA SER A 66 10.89 10.38 -15.06
C SER A 66 11.49 9.73 -13.83
N GLY A 67 12.43 8.82 -14.05
CA GLY A 67 13.32 8.35 -13.00
C GLY A 67 14.11 9.52 -12.41
N GLU A 68 14.02 9.69 -11.11
CA GLU A 68 15.07 10.17 -10.19
C GLU A 68 14.40 10.20 -8.81
N LEU A 69 14.74 9.24 -7.95
CA LEU A 69 14.66 9.52 -6.52
C LEU A 69 15.75 10.56 -6.29
N PRO A 70 15.46 11.84 -5.94
CA PRO A 70 16.52 12.65 -5.38
C PRO A 70 16.99 11.94 -4.12
N ALA A 71 18.19 11.37 -4.21
CA ALA A 71 19.00 10.92 -3.10
C ALA A 71 19.48 12.12 -2.25
N ASP A 72 18.57 13.08 -2.00
CA ASP A 72 18.78 14.20 -1.09
C ASP A 72 18.09 13.90 0.24
N ALA A 73 18.55 12.83 0.87
CA ALA A 73 18.72 12.85 2.31
C ALA A 73 20.23 12.80 2.53
N PRO A 74 20.92 13.94 2.73
CA PRO A 74 22.31 13.90 3.12
C PRO A 74 22.39 13.29 4.53
N ALA A 75 22.72 12.00 4.57
CA ALA A 75 23.49 11.45 5.65
C ALA A 75 24.91 12.04 5.55
N ALA A 76 25.20 13.07 6.34
CA ALA A 76 26.54 13.47 6.77
C ALA A 76 26.35 14.27 8.07
N GLU A 77 26.53 13.69 9.25
CA GLU A 77 27.84 13.54 9.90
C GLU A 77 28.66 14.84 9.76
N GLN A 78 28.63 15.69 10.79
CA GLN A 78 29.69 16.63 11.11
C GLN A 78 29.85 16.69 12.64
N ALA A 79 30.76 15.88 13.16
CA ALA A 79 31.46 16.17 14.39
C ALA A 79 32.30 17.45 14.23
N SER A 80 32.17 18.42 15.14
CA SER A 80 33.27 19.28 15.59
C SER A 80 32.84 20.11 16.80
N GLY A 81 33.75 20.21 17.75
CA GLY A 81 33.50 20.61 19.12
C GLY A 81 33.21 22.07 19.35
N GLU A 82 32.61 22.34 20.50
CA GLU A 82 32.64 23.64 21.16
C GLU A 82 33.44 23.47 22.46
N ALA A 83 34.68 23.94 22.40
CA ALA A 83 35.50 24.23 23.56
C ALA A 83 35.32 25.73 23.86
N ALA A 84 34.88 26.04 25.08
CA ALA A 84 35.15 27.31 25.75
C ALA A 84 35.01 27.11 27.26
#